data_AF-A0A8B3PFZ0-F1
#
_entry.id   AF-A0A8B3PFZ0-F1
#
_cell.length_a   1.000
_cell.length_b   1.000
_cell.length_c   1.000
_cell.angle_alpha   90.00
_cell.angle_beta   90.00
_cell.angle_gamma   90.00
#
_symmetry.space_group_name_H-M   'P 1'
#
loop_
_entity.id
_entity.type
_entity.pdbx_description
1 polymer ?
#
loop_
_entity_poly.entity_id
_entity_poly.type
_entity_poly.pdbx_seq_one_letter_code
_entity_poly.pdbx_strand_id
1 'polypeptide(L)'
;MARDVLIKNRFVIYDPKTEEYFIIDWFKDNPPMNEKHRVGLVSQINMIVSKRVRGAALSELERLCPAKPEKNPDVVQMHLRLADTRIVRGAGKTGSREI
;
A
#
# COMPACT_ATOMS: atom_id res chain seq x y z
N MET A 1 11.71 19.54 -18.98
CA MET A 1 12.17 18.14 -18.86
C MET A 1 10.95 17.21 -18.85
N ALA A 2 11.09 15.89 -19.02
CA ALA A 2 9.96 14.95 -19.12
C ALA A 2 8.96 15.04 -17.93
N ARG A 3 9.47 15.26 -16.72
CA ARG A 3 8.68 15.45 -15.49
C ARG A 3 7.64 16.57 -15.62
N ASP A 4 8.06 17.74 -16.11
CA ASP A 4 7.19 18.92 -16.20
C ASP A 4 6.03 18.67 -17.16
N VAL A 5 6.29 17.93 -18.25
CA VAL A 5 5.26 17.53 -19.22
C VAL A 5 4.25 16.61 -18.57
N LEU A 6 4.68 15.64 -17.76
CA LEU A 6 3.78 14.71 -17.07
C LEU A 6 2.92 15.41 -16.00
N ILE A 7 3.50 16.35 -15.24
CA ILE A 7 2.77 17.15 -14.25
C ILE A 7 1.75 18.07 -14.96
N LYS A 8 2.19 18.80 -15.99
CA LYS A 8 1.35 19.75 -16.74
C LYS A 8 0.15 19.06 -17.38
N ASN A 9 0.34 17.86 -17.93
CA ASN A 9 -0.71 17.08 -18.54
C ASN A 9 -1.48 16.18 -17.55
N ARG A 10 -1.27 16.35 -16.23
CA ARG A 10 -1.98 15.61 -15.18
C ARG A 10 -1.88 14.08 -15.33
N PHE A 11 -0.71 13.58 -15.70
CA PHE A 11 -0.40 12.15 -15.60
C PHE A 11 0.14 11.77 -14.23
N VAL A 12 0.81 12.72 -13.56
CA VAL A 12 1.37 12.50 -12.21
C VAL A 12 1.11 13.68 -11.30
N ILE A 13 0.95 13.39 -10.01
CA ILE A 13 1.08 14.36 -8.93
C ILE A 13 2.46 14.18 -8.33
N TYR A 14 3.22 15.27 -8.27
CA TYR A 14 4.59 15.27 -7.77
C TYR A 14 4.75 16.23 -6.58
N ASP A 15 5.50 15.80 -5.57
CA ASP A 15 5.96 16.66 -4.47
C ASP A 15 7.48 16.87 -4.56
N PRO A 16 7.95 18.10 -4.85
CA PRO A 16 9.38 18.37 -4.97
C PRO A 16 10.14 18.27 -3.65
N LYS A 17 9.47 18.31 -2.49
CA LYS A 17 10.17 18.26 -1.18
C LYS A 17 10.55 16.84 -0.76
N THR A 18 9.74 15.86 -1.13
CA THR A 18 9.97 14.44 -0.78
C THR A 18 10.37 13.60 -1.99
N GLU A 19 10.34 14.19 -3.19
CA GLU A 19 10.60 13.54 -4.48
C GLU A 19 9.66 12.37 -4.79
N GLU A 20 8.47 12.36 -4.19
CA GLU A 20 7.46 11.31 -4.38
C GLU A 20 6.49 11.65 -5.51
N TYR A 21 6.00 10.60 -6.18
CA TYR A 21 5.02 10.67 -7.26
C TYR A 21 3.79 9.84 -6.94
N PHE A 22 2.63 10.31 -7.40
CA PHE A 22 1.44 9.49 -7.58
C PHE A 22 1.07 9.51 -9.07
N ILE A 23 0.90 8.32 -9.65
CA ILE A 23 0.42 8.16 -11.03
C ILE A 23 -1.10 8.27 -10.98
N ILE A 24 -1.65 9.22 -11.74
CA ILE A 24 -3.10 9.44 -11.79
C ILE A 24 -3.78 8.26 -12.49
N ASP A 25 -4.95 7.86 -11.99
CA ASP A 25 -5.74 6.70 -12.40
C ASP A 25 -5.05 5.34 -12.18
N TRP A 26 -4.03 5.26 -11.31
CA TRP A 26 -3.38 4.00 -10.98
C TRP A 26 -4.36 2.91 -10.53
N PHE A 27 -5.32 3.25 -9.68
CA PHE A 27 -6.28 2.28 -9.14
C PHE A 27 -7.39 1.89 -10.11
N LYS A 28 -7.51 2.57 -11.25
CA LYS A 28 -8.41 2.17 -12.34
C LYS A 28 -7.95 0.85 -12.96
N ASP A 29 -6.65 0.76 -13.22
CA ASP A 29 -6.03 -0.41 -13.87
C ASP A 29 -5.49 -1.40 -12.83
N ASN A 30 -5.20 -0.95 -11.61
CA ASN A 30 -4.65 -1.74 -10.52
C ASN A 30 -5.53 -1.70 -9.26
N PRO A 31 -6.82 -2.10 -9.33
CA PRO A 31 -7.68 -2.10 -8.16
C PRO A 31 -7.21 -3.13 -7.12
N PRO A 32 -7.48 -2.92 -5.82
CA PRO A 32 -7.27 -3.94 -4.81
C PRO A 32 -8.06 -5.21 -5.13
N MET A 33 -7.40 -6.36 -5.11
CA MET A 33 -8.03 -7.67 -5.36
C MET A 33 -9.13 -8.05 -4.35
N ASN A 34 -9.00 -7.60 -3.09
CA ASN A 34 -9.95 -7.86 -2.01
C ASN A 34 -9.77 -6.86 -0.86
N GLU A 35 -10.64 -6.91 0.16
CA GLU A 35 -10.61 -5.95 1.27
C GLU A 35 -9.33 -6.04 2.10
N LYS A 36 -8.79 -7.24 2.32
CA LYS A 36 -7.50 -7.42 3.01
C LYS A 36 -6.36 -6.72 2.27
N HIS A 37 -6.32 -6.86 0.94
CA HIS A 37 -5.36 -6.14 0.10
C HIS A 37 -5.57 -4.63 0.18
N ARG A 38 -6.83 -4.16 0.19
CA ARG A 38 -7.14 -2.73 0.36
C ARG A 38 -6.62 -2.18 1.69
N VAL A 39 -6.81 -2.88 2.80
CA VAL A 39 -6.28 -2.48 4.12
C VAL A 39 -4.75 -2.37 4.09
N GLY A 40 -4.09 -3.36 3.48
CA GLY A 40 -2.64 -3.32 3.27
C GLY A 40 -2.19 -2.13 2.42
N LEU A 41 -2.89 -1.83 1.33
CA LEU A 41 -2.64 -0.66 0.49
C LEU A 41 -2.82 0.65 1.25
N VAL A 42 -3.90 0.80 2.04
CA VAL A 42 -4.11 1.99 2.88
C VAL A 42 -2.97 2.16 3.87
N SER A 43 -2.49 1.08 4.50
CA SER A 43 -1.33 1.14 5.39
C SER A 43 -0.07 1.63 4.68
N GLN A 44 0.21 1.13 3.47
CA GLN A 44 1.35 1.57 2.65
C GLN A 44 1.20 3.03 2.20
N ILE A 45 0.01 3.45 1.75
CA ILE A 45 -0.27 4.83 1.38
C ILE A 45 -0.05 5.77 2.57
N ASN A 46 -0.41 5.34 3.78
CA ASN A 46 -0.19 6.12 4.99
C ASN A 46 1.29 6.32 5.34
N MET A 47 2.20 5.50 4.82
CA MET A 47 3.64 5.65 4.97
C MET A 47 4.27 6.66 3.99
N ILE A 48 3.56 7.05 2.92
CA ILE A 48 4.02 8.09 1.97
C ILE A 48 4.26 9.38 2.76
N VAL A 49 5.41 10.02 2.60
CA VAL A 49 5.80 11.19 3.41
C VAL A 49 5.00 12.43 3.00
N SER A 50 4.91 12.68 1.69
CA SER A 50 4.18 13.80 1.12
C SER A 50 2.71 13.71 1.43
N LYS A 51 2.22 14.71 2.17
CA LYS A 51 0.77 14.90 2.41
C LYS A 51 0.00 15.01 1.10
N ARG A 52 0.60 15.62 0.07
CA ARG A 52 -0.03 15.83 -1.23
C ARG A 52 -0.19 14.52 -2.00
N VAL A 53 0.88 13.74 -2.11
CA VAL A 53 0.88 12.44 -2.80
C VAL A 53 0.00 11.44 -2.03
N ARG A 54 0.14 11.38 -0.71
CA ARG A 54 -0.70 10.55 0.17
C ARG A 54 -2.18 10.87 0.03
N GLY A 55 -2.54 12.15 0.08
CA GLY A 55 -3.93 12.60 -0.05
C GLY A 55 -4.51 12.26 -1.42
N ALA A 56 -3.73 12.41 -2.50
CA ALA A 56 -4.16 12.02 -3.83
C ALA A 56 -4.42 10.51 -3.95
N ALA A 57 -3.48 9.69 -3.45
CA ALA A 57 -3.61 8.24 -3.47
C ALA A 57 -4.83 7.75 -2.66
N LEU A 58 -5.03 8.26 -1.44
CA LEU A 58 -6.20 7.92 -0.61
C LEU A 58 -7.50 8.35 -1.29
N SER A 59 -7.53 9.56 -1.85
CA SER A 59 -8.73 10.09 -2.50
C SER A 59 -9.10 9.29 -3.74
N GLU A 60 -8.12 8.87 -4.56
CA GLU A 60 -8.39 8.04 -5.73
C GLU A 60 -8.82 6.63 -5.34
N LEU A 61 -8.15 6.03 -4.35
CA LEU A 61 -8.51 4.71 -3.84
C LEU A 61 -9.95 4.69 -3.32
N GLU A 62 -10.37 5.68 -2.52
CA GLU A 62 -11.73 5.75 -2.01
C GLU A 62 -12.75 5.97 -3.14
N ARG A 63 -12.42 6.83 -4.11
CA ARG A 63 -13.30 7.15 -5.24
C ARG A 63 -13.52 5.94 -6.17
N LEU A 64 -12.47 5.19 -6.48
CA LEU A 64 -12.51 4.09 -7.46
C LEU A 64 -12.76 2.71 -6.82
N CYS A 65 -12.30 2.53 -5.58
CA CYS A 65 -12.32 1.27 -4.85
C CYS A 65 -12.83 1.51 -3.41
N PRO A 66 -14.09 1.95 -3.25
CA PRO A 66 -14.65 2.27 -1.93
C PRO A 66 -14.60 1.06 -1.00
N ALA A 67 -14.41 1.30 0.29
CA ALA A 67 -14.40 0.24 1.30
C ALA A 67 -15.73 -0.50 1.26
N LYS A 68 -15.70 -1.83 1.29
CA LYS A 68 -16.93 -2.60 1.51
C LYS A 68 -17.26 -2.56 3.00
N PRO A 69 -18.52 -2.38 3.39
CA PRO A 69 -18.90 -2.48 4.80
C PRO A 69 -18.55 -3.88 5.32
N GLU A 70 -17.60 -3.94 6.26
CA GLU A 70 -17.24 -5.20 6.91
C GLU A 70 -18.42 -5.68 7.76
N LYS A 71 -18.85 -6.94 7.53
CA LYS A 71 -19.94 -7.55 8.30
C LYS A 71 -19.48 -8.18 9.62
N ASN A 72 -18.19 -8.11 9.98
CA ASN A 72 -17.68 -8.75 11.21
C ASN A 72 -16.48 -7.99 11.83
N PRO A 73 -16.61 -7.46 13.06
CA PRO A 73 -15.61 -6.61 13.71
C PRO A 73 -14.34 -7.34 14.22
N ASP A 74 -14.34 -8.67 14.29
CA ASP A 74 -13.24 -9.45 14.89
C ASP A 74 -11.93 -9.47 14.06
N VAL A 75 -11.96 -9.03 12.80
CA VAL A 75 -10.80 -9.08 11.89
C VAL A 75 -9.78 -7.97 12.18
N VAL A 76 -10.22 -6.85 12.77
CA VAL A 76 -9.41 -5.66 13.02
C VAL A 76 -8.30 -5.93 14.05
N GLN A 77 -8.56 -6.80 15.03
CA GLN A 77 -7.63 -7.07 16.14
C GLN A 77 -6.42 -7.93 15.74
N MET A 78 -6.50 -8.65 14.62
CA MET A 78 -5.40 -9.52 14.16
C MET A 78 -4.31 -8.74 13.37
N HIS A 79 -4.67 -7.61 12.74
CA HIS A 79 -3.75 -6.86 11.85
C HIS A 79 -2.62 -6.12 12.57
N LEU A 80 -2.79 -5.79 13.86
CA LEU A 80 -1.69 -5.24 14.68
C LEU A 80 -0.53 -6.24 14.88
N ARG A 81 -0.75 -7.53 14.64
CA ARG A 81 0.25 -8.59 14.85
C ARG A 81 1.01 -9.02 13.60
N LEU A 82 0.60 -8.59 12.41
CA LEU A 82 1.20 -9.04 11.14
C LEU A 82 2.36 -8.16 10.65
N ALA A 83 2.75 -7.12 11.39
CA ALA A 83 3.82 -6.20 11.02
C ALA A 83 5.25 -6.78 11.17
N ASP A 84 5.42 -8.00 11.67
CA ASP A 84 6.74 -8.58 11.91
C ASP A 84 7.03 -9.76 10.97
N THR A 85 7.25 -9.45 9.68
CA THR A 85 7.82 -10.39 8.72
C THR A 85 9.34 -10.20 8.59
N ARG A 86 10.05 -10.16 9.72
CA ARG A 86 11.51 -10.41 9.71
C ARG A 86 11.74 -11.86 9.32
N ILE A 87 12.07 -12.08 8.05
CA ILE A 87 12.61 -13.34 7.55
C ILE A 87 13.92 -13.62 8.31
N VAL A 88 13.90 -14.53 9.27
CA VAL A 88 15.11 -15.05 9.90
C VAL A 88 15.82 -15.95 8.89
N ARG A 89 16.84 -15.42 8.21
CA ARG A 89 17.78 -16.22 7.43
C ARG A 89 18.70 -16.99 8.38
N GLY A 90 18.45 -18.30 8.51
CA GLY A 90 19.50 -19.33 8.57
C GLY A 90 20.22 -19.59 9.90
N ALA A 91 19.92 -20.76 10.48
CA ALA A 91 20.89 -21.78 10.95
C ALA A 91 20.08 -23.10 10.95
N GLY A 92 20.33 -24.14 10.16
CA GLY A 92 21.61 -24.79 9.87
C GLY A 92 21.72 -26.06 10.73
N LYS A 93 21.22 -27.21 10.21
CA LYS A 93 21.47 -28.66 10.53
C LYS A 93 21.75 -29.04 12.00
N THR A 94 21.07 -30.03 12.61
CA THR A 94 21.20 -31.49 12.39
C THR A 94 20.03 -32.18 13.13
N GLY A 95 19.25 -33.09 12.56
CA GLY A 95 19.66 -34.47 12.33
C GLY A 95 19.69 -35.27 13.64
N SER A 96 18.60 -35.98 13.98
CA SER A 96 18.60 -37.33 14.57
C SER A 96 17.15 -37.82 14.74
N ARG A 97 16.82 -38.81 13.91
CA ARG A 97 15.79 -39.83 14.15
C ARG A 97 16.34 -40.72 15.27
N GLU A 98 15.49 -41.17 16.20
CA GLU A 98 15.54 -42.56 16.69
C GLU A 98 14.30 -42.89 17.55
N ILE A 99 13.60 -43.93 17.06
CA ILE A 99 12.74 -44.97 17.67
C ILE A 99 11.66 -44.53 18.65
#